data_AF-A0A941UA66-F1
#
_entry.id   AF-A0A941UA66-F1
#
_cell.length_a   1.000
_cell.length_b   1.000
_cell.length_c   1.000
_cell.angle_alpha   90.00
_cell.angle_beta   90.00
_cell.angle_gamma   90.00
#
_symmetry.space_group_name_H-M   'P 1'
#
loop_
_entity.id
_entity.type
_entity.pdbx_description
1 polymer ?
#
loop_
_entity_poly.entity_id
_entity_poly.type
_entity_poly.pdbx_seq_one_letter_code
_entity_poly.pdbx_strand_id
1 'polypeptide(L)'
;MESIIAKLYAVMDKGPLRALSLVMALLLAGMIFWDPTRFAAKTSDFEIWQGFVLMWGICAGVIHGVGFRPRKLRWQTLFSPLLADIVLIYVLIKLFS
;
A
#
# COMPACT_ATOMS: atom_id res chain seq x y z
N MET A 1 13.09 -16.50 11.64
CA MET A 1 12.06 -15.83 10.80
C MET A 1 11.61 -14.51 11.41
N GLU A 2 11.19 -14.49 12.68
CA GLU A 2 10.83 -13.28 13.44
C GLU A 2 11.85 -12.12 13.29
N SER A 3 13.15 -12.42 13.36
CA SER A 3 14.20 -11.39 13.32
C SER A 3 14.33 -10.66 11.98
N ILE A 4 14.02 -11.32 10.86
CA ILE A 4 14.11 -10.72 9.53
C ILE A 4 12.92 -9.78 9.32
N ILE A 5 11.72 -10.23 9.68
CA ILE A 5 10.49 -9.42 9.60
C ILE A 5 10.62 -8.18 10.49
N ALA A 6 11.13 -8.34 11.72
CA ALA A 6 11.34 -7.23 12.64
C ALA A 6 12.37 -6.21 12.12
N LYS A 7 13.48 -6.68 11.51
CA LYS A 7 14.49 -5.79 10.90
C LYS A 7 13.93 -5.04 9.70
N LEU A 8 13.17 -5.72 8.83
CA LEU A 8 12.55 -5.11 7.66
C LEU A 8 11.55 -4.03 8.08
N TYR A 9 10.71 -4.34 9.07
CA TYR A 9 9.81 -3.36 9.69
C TYR A 9 10.58 -2.17 10.26
N ALA A 10 11.69 -2.40 10.98
CA ALA A 10 12.49 -1.32 11.54
C ALA A 10 13.12 -0.40 10.48
N VAL A 11 13.50 -0.95 9.32
CA VAL A 11 13.99 -0.15 8.19
C VAL A 11 12.87 0.68 7.58
N MET A 12 11.68 0.09 7.44
CA MET A 12 10.49 0.73 6.90
C MET A 12 9.90 1.80 7.83
N ASP A 13 10.11 1.67 9.13
CA ASP A 13 9.61 2.61 10.14
C ASP A 13 10.30 3.98 10.16
N LYS A 14 11.16 4.27 9.18
CA LYS A 14 11.77 5.58 9.03
C LYS A 14 10.70 6.60 8.61
N GLY A 15 10.69 7.76 9.25
CA GLY A 15 9.74 8.84 8.99
C GLY A 15 9.50 9.16 7.50
N PRO A 16 10.55 9.26 6.65
CA PRO A 16 10.36 9.50 5.22
C PRO A 16 9.62 8.39 4.47
N LEU A 17 9.89 7.11 4.80
CA LEU A 17 9.23 5.98 4.13
C LEU A 17 7.76 5.88 4.55
N ARG A 18 7.46 6.20 5.81
CA ARG A 18 6.08 6.30 6.29
C ARG A 18 5.32 7.42 5.57
N ALA A 19 5.92 8.60 5.46
CA ALA A 19 5.32 9.72 4.72
C ALA A 19 5.09 9.35 3.25
N LEU A 20 6.06 8.70 2.60
CA LEU A 20 5.92 8.23 1.22
C LEU A 20 4.76 7.23 1.07
N SER A 21 4.70 6.22 1.94
CA SER A 21 3.62 5.23 1.98
C SER A 21 2.25 5.88 2.13
N LEU A 22 2.14 6.86 3.03
CA LEU A 22 0.91 7.62 3.24
C LEU A 22 0.50 8.41 1.99
N VAL A 23 1.44 9.14 1.38
CA VAL A 23 1.19 9.94 0.18
C VAL A 23 0.72 9.04 -0.96
N MET A 24 1.41 7.92 -1.21
CA MET A 24 1.01 6.98 -2.26
C MET A 24 -0.41 6.42 -2.02
N ALA A 25 -0.71 6.02 -0.79
CA ALA A 25 -2.02 5.48 -0.43
C ALA A 25 -3.14 6.51 -0.59
N LEU A 26 -2.92 7.76 -0.14
CA LEU A 26 -3.90 8.84 -0.26
C LEU A 26 -4.09 9.30 -1.71
N LEU A 27 -3.03 9.35 -2.50
CA LEU A 27 -3.11 9.67 -3.93
C LEU A 27 -3.96 8.64 -4.68
N LEU A 28 -3.68 7.34 -4.48
CA LEU A 28 -4.43 6.27 -5.13
C LEU A 28 -5.89 6.23 -4.65
N ALA A 29 -6.13 6.35 -3.34
CA ALA A 29 -7.50 6.43 -2.81
C ALA A 29 -8.25 7.64 -3.39
N GLY A 30 -7.61 8.81 -3.42
CA GLY A 30 -8.18 10.03 -3.99
C GLY A 30 -8.53 9.87 -5.47
N MET A 31 -7.66 9.24 -6.27
CA MET A 31 -7.93 8.98 -7.69
C MET A 31 -9.11 8.03 -7.90
N ILE A 32 -9.19 6.96 -7.11
CA ILE A 32 -10.31 5.99 -7.18
C ILE A 32 -11.63 6.65 -6.81
N PHE A 33 -11.66 7.48 -5.78
CA PHE A 33 -12.89 8.13 -5.32
C PHE A 33 -13.30 9.34 -6.17
N TRP A 34 -12.35 10.06 -6.75
CA TRP A 34 -12.64 11.29 -7.49
C TRP A 34 -13.05 11.02 -8.95
N ASP A 35 -12.37 10.10 -9.63
CA ASP A 35 -12.67 9.75 -11.02
C ASP A 35 -12.50 8.23 -11.27
N PRO A 36 -13.47 7.43 -10.81
CA PRO A 36 -13.43 5.98 -10.98
C PRO A 36 -13.46 5.57 -12.46
N THR A 37 -14.01 6.41 -13.34
CA THR A 37 -14.07 6.12 -14.79
C THR A 37 -12.70 6.20 -15.46
N ARG A 38 -11.89 7.23 -15.15
CA ARG A 38 -10.50 7.30 -15.61
C ARG A 38 -9.65 6.21 -15.01
N PHE A 39 -9.84 5.93 -13.72
CA PHE A 39 -9.13 4.85 -13.06
C PHE A 39 -9.43 3.52 -13.77
N ALA A 40 -10.70 3.18 -13.99
CA ALA A 40 -11.10 1.97 -14.70
C ALA A 40 -10.60 1.93 -16.16
N ALA A 41 -10.55 3.07 -16.87
CA ALA A 41 -10.05 3.12 -18.24
C ALA A 41 -8.55 2.84 -18.35
N LYS A 42 -7.74 3.32 -17.40
CA LYS A 42 -6.29 3.02 -17.32
C LYS A 42 -5.97 1.64 -16.76
N THR A 43 -6.97 1.02 -16.16
CA THR A 43 -6.89 -0.20 -15.36
C THR A 43 -7.85 -1.24 -15.95
N SER A 44 -8.20 -1.12 -17.23
CA SER A 44 -9.30 -1.87 -17.88
C SER A 44 -9.06 -3.37 -17.94
N ASP A 45 -7.79 -3.77 -17.93
CA ASP A 45 -7.36 -5.17 -17.89
C ASP A 45 -7.28 -5.72 -16.46
N PHE A 46 -7.62 -4.91 -15.44
CA PHE A 46 -7.53 -5.40 -14.07
C PHE A 46 -8.65 -6.38 -13.76
N GLU A 47 -8.25 -7.53 -13.26
CA GLU A 47 -9.18 -8.49 -12.71
C GLU A 47 -9.70 -8.02 -11.36
N ILE A 48 -10.91 -8.49 -11.00
CA ILE A 48 -11.59 -8.14 -9.75
C ILE A 48 -10.70 -8.39 -8.52
N TRP A 49 -9.89 -9.46 -8.52
CA TRP A 49 -9.00 -9.78 -7.41
C TRP A 49 -7.91 -8.73 -7.21
N GLN A 50 -7.44 -8.07 -8.27
CA GLN A 50 -6.43 -7.02 -8.18
C GLN A 50 -7.01 -5.77 -7.52
N GLY A 51 -8.31 -5.51 -7.66
CA GLY A 51 -9.02 -4.48 -6.91
C GLY A 51 -9.00 -4.73 -5.40
N PHE A 52 -9.19 -5.98 -4.96
CA PHE A 52 -9.08 -6.34 -3.54
C PHE A 52 -7.64 -6.18 -3.01
N VAL A 53 -6.63 -6.54 -3.82
CA VAL A 53 -5.22 -6.35 -3.46
C VAL A 53 -4.85 -4.87 -3.38
N LEU A 54 -5.36 -4.04 -4.29
CA LEU A 54 -5.19 -2.59 -4.23
C LEU A 54 -5.84 -2.00 -2.99
N MET A 55 -7.08 -2.39 -2.68
CA MET A 55 -7.78 -1.92 -1.48
C MET A 55 -6.99 -2.29 -0.21
N TRP A 56 -6.51 -3.53 -0.14
CA TRP A 56 -5.62 -3.97 0.94
C TRP A 56 -4.34 -3.14 0.99
N GLY A 57 -3.70 -2.86 -0.15
CA GLY A 57 -2.49 -2.04 -0.26
C GLY A 57 -2.70 -0.61 0.23
N ILE A 58 -3.83 0.02 -0.12
CA ILE A 58 -4.20 1.35 0.36
C ILE A 58 -4.37 1.34 1.87
N CYS A 59 -5.15 0.39 2.41
CA CYS A 59 -5.35 0.29 3.86
C CYS A 59 -4.03 0.04 4.60
N ALA A 60 -3.20 -0.88 4.13
CA ALA A 60 -1.91 -1.21 4.72
C ALA A 60 -0.92 -0.03 4.63
N GLY A 61 -0.90 0.70 3.52
CA GLY A 61 -0.10 1.92 3.33
C GLY A 61 -0.52 3.05 4.26
N VAL A 62 -1.82 3.24 4.49
CA VAL A 62 -2.31 4.22 5.50
C VAL A 62 -1.88 3.79 6.90
N ILE A 63 -2.07 2.53 7.28
CA ILE A 63 -1.67 1.98 8.60
C ILE A 63 -0.17 2.20 8.85
N HIS A 64 0.66 1.89 7.85
CA HIS A 64 2.10 2.13 7.90
C HIS A 64 2.44 3.62 7.93
N GLY A 65 1.75 4.43 7.13
CA GLY A 65 2.02 5.85 6.97
C GLY A 65 1.73 6.69 8.22
N VAL A 66 0.61 6.43 8.89
CA VAL A 66 0.34 7.00 10.23
C VAL A 66 1.26 6.39 11.30
N GLY A 67 1.90 5.27 10.96
CA GLY A 67 2.74 4.35 11.74
C GLY A 67 2.15 3.88 13.03
N PHE A 68 0.94 3.37 12.86
CA PHE A 68 0.45 2.31 13.69
C PHE A 68 1.37 1.08 13.55
N ARG A 69 1.87 0.57 14.68
CA ARG A 69 2.72 -0.64 14.71
C ARG A 69 1.93 -1.84 15.25
N PRO A 70 1.56 -2.82 14.42
CA PRO A 70 0.84 -4.00 14.89
C PRO A 70 1.73 -4.82 15.83
N ARG A 71 1.22 -5.18 17.02
CA ARG A 71 2.01 -5.89 18.05
C ARG A 71 2.09 -7.41 17.84
N LYS A 72 1.09 -8.03 17.20
CA LYS A 72 1.06 -9.48 16.93
C LYS A 72 1.63 -9.79 15.55
N LEU A 73 2.44 -10.84 15.44
CA LEU A 73 3.06 -11.28 14.18
C LEU A 73 2.05 -11.51 13.04
N ARG A 74 0.88 -12.07 13.34
CA ARG A 74 -0.19 -12.27 12.34
C ARG A 74 -0.63 -10.96 11.67
N TRP A 75 -0.64 -9.86 12.44
CA TRP A 75 -0.99 -8.55 11.91
C TRP A 75 0.19 -7.85 11.24
N GLN A 76 1.42 -8.11 11.67
CA GLN A 76 2.63 -7.62 10.97
C GLN A 76 2.83 -8.29 9.62
N THR A 77 2.46 -9.56 9.49
CA THR A 77 2.51 -10.26 8.19
C THR A 77 1.39 -9.78 7.28
N LEU A 78 0.16 -9.64 7.79
CA LEU A 78 -0.97 -9.16 7.02
C LEU A 78 -0.86 -7.69 6.60
N PHE A 79 -0.27 -6.82 7.42
CA PHE A 79 -0.07 -5.40 7.12
C PHE A 79 1.39 -5.07 6.87
N SER A 80 2.11 -5.97 6.19
CA SER A 80 3.51 -5.78 5.87
C SER A 80 3.70 -4.53 5.02
N PRO A 81 4.43 -3.51 5.50
CA PRO A 81 4.56 -2.24 4.82
C PRO A 81 5.30 -2.38 3.49
N LEU A 82 6.21 -3.36 3.38
CA LEU A 82 6.97 -3.59 2.16
C LEU A 82 6.05 -4.11 1.05
N LEU A 83 5.18 -5.06 1.37
CA LEU A 83 4.23 -5.61 0.41
C LEU A 83 3.21 -4.54 -0.01
N ALA A 84 2.75 -3.72 0.94
CA ALA A 84 1.86 -2.61 0.65
C ALA A 84 2.51 -1.61 -0.32
N ASP A 85 3.72 -1.14 -0.02
CA ASP A 85 4.43 -0.18 -0.88
C ASP A 85 4.70 -0.74 -2.28
N ILE A 86 5.05 -2.02 -2.42
CA ILE A 86 5.20 -2.67 -3.73
C ILE A 86 3.90 -2.61 -4.53
N VAL A 87 2.76 -2.93 -3.91
CA VAL A 87 1.44 -2.86 -4.57
C VAL A 87 1.11 -1.42 -4.97
N LEU A 88 1.29 -0.44 -4.07
CA LEU A 88 1.00 0.96 -4.34
C LEU A 88 1.87 1.51 -5.48
N ILE A 89 3.17 1.22 -5.47
CA ILE A 89 4.10 1.63 -6.53
C ILE A 89 3.71 1.00 -7.86
N TYR A 90 3.39 -0.30 -7.89
CA TYR A 90 2.96 -0.99 -9.10
C TYR A 90 1.73 -0.34 -9.73
N VAL A 91 0.71 -0.05 -8.92
CA VAL A 91 -0.53 0.56 -9.41
C VAL A 91 -0.29 2.00 -9.87
N LEU A 92 0.52 2.78 -9.14
CA LEU A 92 0.92 4.12 -9.59
C LEU A 92 1.61 4.07 -10.95
N ILE A 93 2.59 3.19 -11.14
CA ILE A 93 3.29 3.04 -12.43
C ILE A 93 2.30 2.69 -13.55
N LYS A 94 1.39 1.75 -13.32
CA LYS A 94 0.38 1.37 -14.31
C LYS A 94 -0.58 2.52 -14.66
N LEU A 95 -0.89 3.37 -13.70
CA LEU A 95 -1.80 4.51 -13.90
C LEU A 95 -1.16 5.66 -14.70
N PHE A 96 0.15 5.88 -14.50
CA PHE A 96 0.92 6.94 -15.17
C PHE A 96 1.60 6.51 -16.47
N SER A 97 1.66 5.20 -16.77
CA SER A 97 2.09 4.68 -18.06
C SER A 97 0.98 4.80 -19.12
#